data_AF-A0A3N5N8A0-F1
#
_entry.id   AF-A0A3N5N8A0-F1
#
_cell.length_a   1.000
_cell.length_b   1.000
_cell.length_c   1.000
_cell.angle_alpha   90.00
_cell.angle_beta   90.00
_cell.angle_gamma   90.00
#
_symmetry.space_group_name_H-M   'P 1'
#
loop_
_entity.id
_entity.type
_entity.pdbx_description
1 polymer ?
#
loop_
_entity_poly.entity_id
_entity_poly.type
_entity_poly.pdbx_seq_one_letter_code
_entity_poly.pdbx_strand_id
1 'polypeptide(L)'
;RGVPVDDIVLMLMSDYGVELYGNVLMASPKFAAEKPEAIKGFIKALTKGLRDTLADPAAATATVIKRNDVAKQEVEKERLELSLAQNFVTPWVKANGYGGIDKARFAASIDQIGLTFQFKSKPRVEDVFTEAFLPAPADRKVN
;
A
#
# COMPACT_ATOMS: atom_id res chain seq x y z
N ARG A 1 -11.97 24.97 -10.40
CA ARG A 1 -13.45 25.15 -10.39
C ARG A 1 -13.88 25.38 -11.82
N GLY A 2 -14.88 24.65 -12.33
CA GLY A 2 -15.47 24.94 -13.63
C GLY A 2 -15.83 23.73 -14.51
N VAL A 3 -15.40 22.51 -14.16
CA VAL A 3 -15.82 21.28 -14.86
C VAL A 3 -16.85 20.56 -13.98
N PRO A 4 -18.07 20.31 -14.46
CA PRO A 4 -19.04 19.44 -13.79
C PRO A 4 -18.43 18.07 -13.48
N VAL A 5 -18.76 17.47 -12.32
CA VAL A 5 -18.21 16.15 -11.94
C VAL A 5 -18.53 15.08 -12.97
N ASP A 6 -19.73 15.13 -13.55
CA ASP A 6 -20.19 14.19 -14.58
C ASP A 6 -19.41 14.32 -15.91
N ASP A 7 -18.69 15.44 -16.11
CA ASP A 7 -17.82 15.65 -17.26
C ASP A 7 -16.37 15.18 -17.00
N ILE A 8 -16.07 14.67 -15.79
CA ILE A 8 -14.74 14.19 -15.41
C ILE A 8 -14.65 12.68 -15.67
N VAL A 9 -13.82 12.30 -16.65
CA VAL A 9 -13.45 10.90 -16.88
C VAL A 9 -12.18 10.57 -16.11
N LEU A 10 -12.28 9.67 -15.13
CA LEU A 10 -11.13 9.14 -14.39
C LEU A 10 -10.56 7.92 -15.13
N MET A 11 -9.32 8.01 -15.59
CA MET A 11 -8.58 6.89 -16.19
C MET A 11 -7.51 6.42 -15.22
N LEU A 12 -7.71 5.27 -14.59
CA LEU A 12 -6.70 4.71 -13.69
C LEU A 12 -5.62 4.00 -14.51
N MET A 13 -4.34 4.28 -14.23
CA MET A 13 -3.23 3.63 -14.94
C MET A 13 -3.30 2.10 -14.88
N SER A 14 -3.81 1.54 -13.78
CA SER A 14 -4.04 0.11 -13.60
C SER A 14 -4.99 -0.49 -14.64
N ASP A 15 -5.96 0.29 -15.13
CA ASP A 15 -6.96 -0.15 -16.11
C ASP A 15 -6.37 -0.15 -17.53
N TYR A 16 -5.21 0.47 -17.72
CA TYR A 16 -4.51 0.62 -19.00
C TYR A 16 -3.14 -0.06 -19.00
N GLY A 17 -2.99 -1.13 -18.21
CA GLY A 17 -1.86 -2.06 -18.29
C GLY A 17 -0.63 -1.65 -17.51
N VAL A 18 -0.71 -0.66 -16.60
CA VAL A 18 0.41 -0.26 -15.74
C VAL A 18 0.39 -1.08 -14.45
N GLU A 19 1.39 -1.95 -14.28
CA GLU A 19 1.45 -2.96 -13.21
C GLU A 19 2.29 -2.52 -12.02
N LEU A 20 2.11 -1.29 -11.56
CA LEU A 20 2.94 -0.72 -10.50
C LEU A 20 2.43 -1.09 -9.10
N TYR A 21 3.39 -1.33 -8.20
CA TYR A 21 3.14 -1.37 -6.76
C TYR A 21 3.29 0.02 -6.17
N GLY A 22 2.37 0.38 -5.27
CA GLY A 22 2.34 1.68 -4.60
C GLY A 22 3.30 1.75 -3.41
N ASN A 23 2.77 2.09 -2.24
CA ASN A 23 3.58 2.25 -1.03
C ASN A 23 4.19 0.92 -0.56
N VAL A 24 5.43 0.98 -0.10
CA VAL A 24 6.19 -0.17 0.39
C VAL A 24 6.83 0.11 1.75
N LEU A 25 7.10 -0.95 2.51
CA LEU A 25 8.00 -0.89 3.65
C LEU A 25 9.38 -1.36 3.21
N MET A 26 10.40 -0.58 3.51
CA MET A 26 11.79 -0.90 3.20
C MET A 26 12.62 -0.97 4.47
N ALA A 27 13.46 -1.99 4.58
CA ALA A 27 14.44 -2.15 5.64
C ALA A 27 15.77 -2.58 5.03
N SER A 28 16.89 -2.16 5.63
CA SER A 28 18.20 -2.62 5.17
C SER A 28 18.38 -4.11 5.49
N PRO A 29 19.08 -4.88 4.63
CA PRO A 29 19.34 -6.30 4.90
C PRO A 29 20.02 -6.53 6.26
N LYS A 30 20.95 -5.65 6.64
CA LYS A 30 21.63 -5.68 7.94
C LYS A 30 20.64 -5.56 9.10
N PHE A 31 19.76 -4.56 9.06
CA PHE A 31 18.77 -4.36 10.12
C PHE A 31 17.77 -5.53 10.19
N ALA A 32 17.37 -6.06 9.04
CA ALA A 32 16.48 -7.23 8.99
C ALA A 32 17.10 -8.50 9.56
N ALA A 33 18.40 -8.71 9.35
CA ALA A 33 19.14 -9.83 9.91
C ALA A 33 19.40 -9.67 11.42
N GLU A 34 19.77 -8.47 11.87
CA GLU A 34 20.14 -8.21 13.27
C GLU A 34 18.93 -8.02 14.20
N LYS A 35 17.83 -7.47 13.68
CA LYS A 35 16.63 -7.09 14.45
C LYS A 35 15.32 -7.60 13.82
N PRO A 36 15.21 -8.90 13.49
CA PRO A 36 14.02 -9.44 12.80
C PRO A 36 12.73 -9.25 13.60
N GLU A 37 12.79 -9.36 14.92
CA GLU A 37 11.61 -9.21 15.79
C GLU A 37 11.11 -7.75 15.86
N ALA A 38 12.00 -6.76 15.70
CA ALA A 38 11.59 -5.37 15.63
C ALA A 38 10.80 -5.10 14.34
N ILE A 39 11.22 -5.69 13.22
CA ILE A 39 10.50 -5.58 11.94
C ILE A 39 9.14 -6.27 12.04
N LYS A 40 9.07 -7.51 12.54
CA LYS A 40 7.80 -8.23 12.73
C LYS A 40 6.85 -7.45 13.64
N GLY A 41 7.37 -6.92 14.75
CA GLY A 41 6.60 -6.09 15.69
C GLY A 41 6.03 -4.83 15.03
N PHE A 42 6.85 -4.13 14.25
CA PHE A 42 6.42 -2.95 13.49
C PHE A 42 5.32 -3.30 12.47
N ILE A 43 5.52 -4.34 11.65
CA ILE A 43 4.55 -4.74 10.63
C ILE A 43 3.23 -5.20 11.29
N LYS A 44 3.30 -5.92 12.41
CA LYS A 44 2.11 -6.31 13.19
C LYS A 44 1.35 -5.08 13.69
N ALA A 45 2.05 -4.11 14.28
CA ALA A 45 1.44 -2.87 14.77
C ALA A 45 0.83 -2.05 13.64
N LEU A 46 1.52 -1.94 12.50
CA LEU A 46 1.00 -1.26 11.31
C LEU A 46 -0.25 -1.95 10.77
N THR A 47 -0.23 -3.27 10.64
CA THR A 47 -1.38 -4.06 10.17
C THR A 47 -2.59 -3.85 11.08
N LYS A 48 -2.37 -3.82 12.41
CA LYS A 48 -3.43 -3.46 13.36
C LYS A 48 -3.93 -2.03 13.14
N GLY A 49 -3.03 -1.05 12.98
CA GLY A 49 -3.40 0.33 12.72
C GLY A 49 -4.23 0.51 11.45
N LEU A 50 -3.93 -0.24 10.38
CA LEU A 50 -4.73 -0.25 9.14
C LEU A 50 -6.14 -0.81 9.38
N ARG A 51 -6.26 -1.89 10.18
CA ARG A 51 -7.57 -2.44 10.54
C ARG A 51 -8.39 -1.47 11.40
N ASP A 52 -7.77 -0.83 12.38
CA ASP A 52 -8.43 0.17 13.21
C ASP A 52 -8.86 1.39 12.36
N THR A 53 -8.03 1.79 11.38
CA THR A 53 -8.33 2.86 10.43
C THR A 53 -9.51 2.52 9.51
N LEU A 54 -9.59 1.26 9.07
CA LEU A 54 -10.72 0.78 8.27
C LEU A 54 -12.02 0.74 9.09
N ALA A 55 -11.93 0.38 10.37
CA ALA A 55 -13.08 0.29 11.26
C ALA A 55 -13.63 1.68 11.65
N ASP A 56 -12.76 2.67 11.82
CA ASP A 56 -13.15 4.06 12.15
C ASP A 56 -12.26 5.09 11.42
N PRO A 57 -12.58 5.40 10.15
CA PRO A 57 -11.85 6.40 9.37
C PRO A 57 -11.88 7.80 10.00
N ALA A 58 -12.96 8.15 10.73
CA ALA A 58 -13.11 9.45 11.37
C ALA A 58 -12.15 9.61 12.56
N ALA A 59 -12.03 8.58 13.41
CA ALA A 59 -11.03 8.56 14.48
C ALA A 59 -9.61 8.59 13.92
N ALA A 60 -9.35 7.86 12.82
CA ALA A 60 -8.04 7.86 12.18
C ALA A 60 -7.63 9.26 11.70
N THR A 61 -8.50 9.96 10.97
CA THR A 61 -8.19 11.32 10.49
C THR A 61 -8.10 12.34 11.60
N ALA A 62 -8.85 12.20 12.69
CA ALA A 62 -8.70 13.05 13.87
C ALA A 62 -7.29 12.99 14.48
N THR A 63 -6.56 11.86 14.34
CA THR A 63 -5.15 11.77 14.76
C THR A 63 -4.19 12.50 13.81
N VAL A 64 -4.57 12.65 12.54
CA VAL A 64 -3.80 13.37 11.51
C VAL A 64 -3.95 14.88 11.71
N ILE A 65 -5.18 15.37 11.95
CA ILE A 65 -5.44 16.80 12.17
C ILE A 65 -4.64 17.36 13.35
N LYS A 66 -4.40 16.57 14.40
CA LYS A 66 -3.55 16.97 15.54
C LYS A 66 -2.10 17.28 15.15
N ARG A 67 -1.66 16.85 13.97
CA ARG A 67 -0.29 17.01 13.46
C ARG A 67 -0.23 17.83 12.16
N ASN A 68 -1.38 18.23 11.62
CA ASN A 68 -1.50 18.98 10.38
C ASN A 68 -2.58 20.05 10.55
N ASP A 69 -2.14 21.25 10.92
CA ASP A 69 -2.99 22.40 11.24
C ASP A 69 -3.71 23.02 10.04
N VAL A 70 -3.24 22.74 8.81
CA VAL A 70 -3.91 23.19 7.58
C VAL A 70 -4.93 22.18 7.04
N ALA A 71 -4.94 20.95 7.57
CA ALA A 71 -5.87 19.92 7.13
C ALA A 71 -7.28 20.16 7.65
N LYS A 72 -8.27 19.80 6.83
CA LYS A 72 -9.70 19.85 7.19
C LYS A 72 -10.20 18.44 7.41
N GLN A 73 -10.78 18.19 8.57
CA GLN A 73 -11.25 16.85 8.99
C GLN A 73 -12.12 16.16 7.92
N GLU A 74 -13.13 16.86 7.41
CA GLU A 74 -14.04 16.30 6.41
C GLU A 74 -13.31 15.95 5.09
N VAL A 75 -12.39 16.81 4.65
CA VAL A 75 -11.60 16.58 3.43
C VAL A 75 -10.65 15.40 3.61
N GLU A 76 -9.96 15.32 4.75
CA GLU A 76 -9.06 14.19 5.01
C GLU A 76 -9.82 12.88 5.15
N LYS A 77 -11.03 12.90 5.75
CA LYS A 77 -11.89 11.73 5.86
C LYS A 77 -12.32 11.25 4.48
N GLU A 78 -12.83 12.14 3.63
CA GLU A 78 -13.22 11.80 2.25
C GLU A 78 -12.03 11.23 1.46
N ARG A 79 -10.85 11.85 1.56
CA ARG A 79 -9.61 11.37 0.91
C ARG A 79 -9.20 9.99 1.43
N LEU A 80 -9.32 9.76 2.73
CA LEU A 80 -9.00 8.47 3.34
C LEU A 80 -9.98 7.39 2.87
N GLU A 81 -11.28 7.66 2.87
CA GLU A 81 -12.31 6.72 2.41
C GLU A 81 -12.10 6.34 0.94
N LEU A 82 -11.81 7.33 0.08
CA LEU A 82 -11.46 7.08 -1.32
C LEU A 82 -10.20 6.20 -1.43
N SER A 83 -9.16 6.54 -0.66
CA SER A 83 -7.91 5.77 -0.64
C SER A 83 -8.12 4.33 -0.16
N LEU A 84 -8.93 4.14 0.89
CA LEU A 84 -9.26 2.83 1.41
C LEU A 84 -9.98 1.99 0.36
N ALA A 85 -11.00 2.55 -0.29
CA ALA A 85 -11.78 1.87 -1.31
C ALA A 85 -10.95 1.49 -2.56
N GLN A 86 -10.09 2.39 -3.02
CA GLN A 86 -9.36 2.21 -4.28
C GLN A 86 -8.01 1.50 -4.13
N ASN A 87 -7.32 1.68 -3.01
CA ASN A 87 -5.90 1.27 -2.89
C ASN A 87 -5.63 0.27 -1.76
N PHE A 88 -6.41 0.26 -0.68
CA PHE A 88 -6.13 -0.61 0.48
C PHE A 88 -7.07 -1.82 0.54
N VAL A 89 -8.36 -1.67 0.25
CA VAL A 89 -9.37 -2.74 0.38
C VAL A 89 -9.73 -3.30 -1.00
N THR A 90 -8.68 -3.61 -1.79
CA THR A 90 -8.81 -4.14 -3.15
C THR A 90 -9.25 -5.61 -3.14
N PRO A 91 -9.76 -6.15 -4.28
CA PRO A 91 -10.07 -7.59 -4.39
C PRO A 91 -8.88 -8.48 -4.01
N TRP A 92 -7.66 -8.08 -4.37
CA TRP A 92 -6.44 -8.77 -3.99
C TRP A 92 -6.25 -8.83 -2.47
N VAL A 93 -6.42 -7.70 -1.77
CA VAL A 93 -6.26 -7.64 -0.31
C VAL A 93 -7.37 -8.41 0.41
N LYS A 94 -8.61 -8.38 -0.10
CA LYS A 94 -9.69 -9.22 0.45
C LYS A 94 -9.36 -10.71 0.36
N ALA A 95 -8.77 -11.16 -0.75
CA ALA A 95 -8.41 -12.56 -0.94
C ALA A 95 -7.15 -12.96 -0.13
N ASN A 96 -6.11 -12.13 -0.15
CA ASN A 96 -4.75 -12.50 0.28
C ASN A 96 -4.26 -11.81 1.57
N GLY A 97 -4.97 -10.77 2.01
CA GLY A 97 -4.55 -9.88 3.10
C GLY A 97 -3.50 -8.84 2.70
N TYR A 98 -3.25 -7.88 3.59
CA TYR A 98 -2.29 -6.79 3.37
C TYR A 98 -0.83 -7.25 3.24
N GLY A 99 -0.04 -6.58 2.41
CA GLY A 99 1.43 -6.60 2.43
C GLY A 99 2.11 -7.64 1.55
N GLY A 100 1.43 -8.73 1.17
CA GLY A 100 1.94 -9.68 0.18
C GLY A 100 1.87 -9.13 -1.25
N ILE A 101 2.55 -9.80 -2.18
CA ILE A 101 2.55 -9.45 -3.61
C ILE A 101 1.94 -10.56 -4.46
N ASP A 102 1.33 -10.19 -5.59
CA ASP A 102 1.21 -11.08 -6.74
C ASP A 102 2.57 -11.13 -7.43
N LYS A 103 3.22 -12.29 -7.40
CA LYS A 103 4.58 -12.48 -7.95
C LYS A 103 4.63 -12.25 -9.46
N ALA A 104 3.60 -12.65 -10.20
CA ALA A 104 3.57 -12.46 -11.65
C ALA A 104 3.43 -10.97 -11.98
N ARG A 105 2.53 -10.29 -11.29
CA ARG A 105 2.36 -8.83 -11.40
C ARG A 105 3.64 -8.07 -11.02
N PHE A 106 4.31 -8.48 -9.94
CA PHE A 106 5.54 -7.83 -9.49
C PHE A 106 6.68 -8.04 -10.48
N ALA A 107 6.82 -9.24 -11.06
CA ALA A 107 7.77 -9.49 -12.14
C ALA A 107 7.48 -8.59 -13.36
N ALA A 108 6.22 -8.50 -13.79
CA ALA A 108 5.81 -7.61 -14.87
C ALA A 108 6.13 -6.13 -14.56
N SER A 109 5.99 -5.69 -13.31
CA SER A 109 6.36 -4.33 -12.89
C SER A 109 7.85 -4.04 -13.07
N ILE A 110 8.72 -5.02 -12.77
CA ILE A 110 10.18 -4.92 -12.97
C ILE A 110 10.47 -4.82 -14.48
N ASP A 111 9.76 -5.58 -15.31
CA ASP A 111 9.90 -5.54 -16.76
C ASP A 111 9.50 -4.16 -17.31
N GLN A 112 8.41 -3.58 -16.80
CA GLN A 112 7.93 -2.27 -17.23
C GLN A 112 8.90 -1.13 -16.92
N ILE A 113 9.60 -1.19 -15.78
CA ILE A 113 10.69 -0.23 -15.49
C ILE A 113 11.78 -0.35 -16.57
N GLY A 114 12.07 -1.56 -17.04
CA GLY A 114 13.03 -1.86 -18.10
C GLY A 114 12.68 -1.27 -19.47
N LEU A 115 11.42 -0.87 -19.70
CA LEU A 115 11.00 -0.21 -20.94
C LEU A 115 11.51 1.23 -21.05
N THR A 116 11.74 1.87 -19.90
CA THR A 116 12.16 3.29 -19.82
C THR A 116 13.58 3.47 -19.30
N PHE A 117 14.10 2.50 -18.53
CA PHE A 117 15.44 2.54 -17.96
C PHE A 117 16.23 1.26 -18.24
N GLN A 118 17.53 1.41 -18.52
CA GLN A 118 18.43 0.26 -18.68
C GLN A 118 18.96 -0.20 -17.31
N PHE A 119 18.66 -1.45 -16.94
CA PHE A 119 19.23 -2.07 -15.75
C PHE A 119 20.71 -2.41 -15.96
N LYS A 120 21.57 -2.05 -15.00
CA LYS A 120 22.93 -2.61 -14.92
C LYS A 120 22.91 -4.09 -14.57
N SER A 121 22.02 -4.47 -13.65
CA SER A 121 21.68 -5.83 -13.29
C SER A 121 20.19 -5.83 -12.99
N LYS A 122 19.39 -6.57 -13.78
CA LYS A 122 17.95 -6.63 -13.60
C LYS A 122 17.63 -7.55 -12.42
N PRO A 123 16.96 -7.07 -11.37
CA PRO A 123 16.66 -7.89 -10.22
C PRO A 123 15.57 -8.92 -10.53
N ARG A 124 15.57 -10.04 -9.79
CA ARG A 124 14.42 -10.94 -9.68
C ARG A 124 13.53 -10.48 -8.54
N VAL A 125 12.33 -11.06 -8.46
CA VAL A 125 11.35 -10.73 -7.40
C VAL A 125 11.95 -10.96 -6.01
N GLU A 126 12.60 -12.11 -5.81
CA GLU A 126 13.23 -12.52 -4.56
C GLU A 126 14.43 -11.66 -4.13
N ASP A 127 15.02 -10.90 -5.07
CA ASP A 127 16.12 -9.99 -4.76
C ASP A 127 15.62 -8.67 -4.14
N VAL A 128 14.31 -8.38 -4.24
CA VAL A 128 13.70 -7.10 -3.85
C VAL A 128 12.63 -7.26 -2.76
N PHE A 129 11.90 -8.38 -2.75
CA PHE A 129 10.77 -8.58 -1.85
C PHE A 129 10.86 -9.89 -1.05
N THR A 130 10.41 -9.83 0.21
CA THR A 130 10.30 -11.00 1.10
C THR A 130 9.07 -10.92 1.99
N GLU A 131 8.39 -12.05 2.17
CA GLU A 131 7.22 -12.18 3.04
C GLU A 131 7.58 -12.64 4.46
N ALA A 132 8.87 -12.91 4.73
CA ALA A 132 9.34 -13.55 5.97
C ALA A 132 8.99 -12.79 7.26
N PHE A 133 8.68 -11.51 7.17
CA PHE A 133 8.33 -10.65 8.30
C PHE A 133 6.83 -10.34 8.40
N LEU A 134 6.02 -10.82 7.46
CA LEU A 134 4.58 -10.58 7.47
C LEU A 134 3.90 -11.39 8.58
N PRO A 135 2.89 -10.81 9.27
CA PRO A 135 2.00 -11.56 10.14
C PRO A 135 1.30 -12.72 9.42
N ALA A 136 0.72 -13.64 10.21
CA ALA A 136 -0.06 -14.74 9.66
C ALA A 136 -1.23 -14.21 8.79
N PRO A 137 -1.66 -14.92 7.75
CA PRO A 137 -2.70 -14.44 6.84
C PRO A 137 -3.98 -13.98 7.55
N ALA A 138 -4.41 -14.67 8.61
CA ALA A 138 -5.60 -14.31 9.39
C ALA A 138 -5.50 -12.91 10.02
N ASP A 139 -4.30 -12.48 10.41
CA ASP A 139 -4.07 -11.17 11.02
C ASP A 139 -4.02 -10.03 9.99
N ARG A 140 -3.95 -10.37 8.70
CA ARG A 140 -3.78 -9.42 7.58
C ARG A 140 -5.03 -9.28 6.71
N LYS A 141 -6.02 -10.16 6.86
CA LYS A 141 -7.26 -10.13 6.08
C LYS A 141 -8.18 -9.00 6.54
N VAL A 142 -8.87 -8.43 5.56
CA VAL A 142 -9.97 -7.49 5.74
C VAL A 142 -11.25 -8.20 5.33
N ASN A 143 -12.20 -8.28 6.25
CA ASN A 143 -13.54 -8.79 6.00
C ASN A 143 -14.48 -7.60 5.92
#